data_AF-A0A941QEL4-F1
#
_entry.id   AF-A0A941QEL4-F1
#
_cell.length_a   1.000
_cell.length_b   1.000
_cell.length_c   1.000
_cell.angle_alpha   90.00
_cell.angle_beta   90.00
_cell.angle_gamma   90.00
#
_symmetry.space_group_name_H-M   'P 1'
#
loop_
_entity.id
_entity.type
_entity.pdbx_description
1 polymer ?
#
loop_
_entity_poly.entity_id
_entity_poly.type
_entity_poly.pdbx_seq_one_letter_code
_entity_poly.pdbx_strand_id
1 'polypeptide(L)'
;MTDLNDFAIARALHLLAIVLWIGGVAFVTLVLLPACRGLPDNRQQLELFEALEHRFAAIARWSVLLAGLSGLWLTSRLDAWSRFTDPLQWWWMHGTVAVWTILAVMLYILEPLVLHRVFRARAQRDPVGTMALILRVHRILLAASLAVVIGAAAGSHGGWRFG
;
A
#
# COMPACT_ATOMS: atom_id res chain seq x y z
N MET A 1 -10.54 -3.90 32.39
CA MET A 1 -9.11 -4.20 32.15
C MET A 1 -8.86 -4.89 30.80
N THR A 2 -9.82 -5.66 30.26
CA THR A 2 -9.76 -6.27 28.92
C THR A 2 -9.79 -5.25 27.78
N ASP A 3 -10.64 -4.22 27.89
CA ASP A 3 -10.84 -3.23 26.82
C ASP A 3 -9.60 -2.41 26.41
N LEU A 4 -8.73 -2.09 27.38
CA LEU A 4 -7.47 -1.37 27.14
C LEU A 4 -6.43 -2.25 26.45
N ASN A 5 -6.42 -3.55 26.79
CA ASN A 5 -5.54 -4.53 26.16
C ASN A 5 -5.96 -4.79 24.72
N ASP A 6 -7.26 -4.93 24.47
CA ASP A 6 -7.79 -5.17 23.12
C ASP A 6 -7.46 -4.00 22.18
N PHE A 7 -7.61 -2.76 22.66
CA PHE A 7 -7.21 -1.58 21.91
C PHE A 7 -5.70 -1.53 21.62
N ALA A 8 -4.86 -1.79 22.63
CA ALA A 8 -3.41 -1.78 22.48
C ALA A 8 -2.95 -2.87 21.48
N ILE A 9 -3.54 -4.06 21.56
CA ILE A 9 -3.26 -5.19 20.66
C ILE A 9 -3.70 -4.83 19.23
N ALA A 10 -4.92 -4.33 19.04
CA ALA A 10 -5.41 -3.94 17.72
C ALA A 10 -4.55 -2.85 17.08
N ARG A 11 -4.10 -1.86 17.87
CA ARG A 11 -3.17 -0.81 17.39
C ARG A 11 -1.80 -1.39 17.02
N ALA A 12 -1.25 -2.29 17.84
CA ALA A 12 0.02 -2.94 17.55
C ALA A 12 -0.07 -3.80 16.27
N LEU A 13 -1.15 -4.55 16.10
CA LEU A 13 -1.42 -5.32 14.88
C LEU A 13 -1.59 -4.41 13.66
N HIS A 14 -2.30 -3.30 13.80
CA HIS A 14 -2.44 -2.32 12.74
C HIS A 14 -1.09 -1.74 12.31
N LEU A 15 -0.25 -1.32 13.26
CA LEU A 15 1.08 -0.79 12.97
C LEU A 15 1.98 -1.84 12.32
N LEU A 16 1.97 -3.09 12.81
CA LEU A 16 2.70 -4.18 12.20
C LEU A 16 2.25 -4.41 10.75
N ALA A 17 0.94 -4.41 10.50
CA ALA A 17 0.38 -4.54 9.16
C ALA A 17 0.83 -3.40 8.22
N ILE A 18 0.81 -2.16 8.71
CA ILE A 18 1.29 -0.98 7.96
C ILE A 18 2.79 -1.09 7.66
N VAL A 19 3.62 -1.53 8.61
CA VAL A 19 5.07 -1.70 8.41
C VAL A 19 5.35 -2.75 7.32
N LEU A 20 4.69 -3.91 7.39
CA LEU A 20 4.85 -4.97 6.39
C LEU A 20 4.34 -4.53 5.02
N TRP A 21 3.20 -3.86 4.98
CA TRP A 21 2.57 -3.42 3.74
C TRP A 21 3.39 -2.29 3.08
N ILE A 22 3.57 -1.15 3.76
CA ILE A 22 4.24 0.02 3.18
C ILE A 22 5.74 -0.24 3.00
N GLY A 23 6.37 -0.98 3.92
CA GLY A 23 7.76 -1.43 3.75
C GLY A 23 7.92 -2.34 2.54
N GLY A 24 6.96 -3.23 2.30
CA GLY A 24 6.91 -4.05 1.11
C GLY A 24 6.73 -3.24 -0.18
N VAL A 25 5.82 -2.25 -0.20
CA VAL A 25 5.65 -1.33 -1.33
C VAL A 25 6.94 -0.54 -1.60
N ALA A 26 7.62 -0.09 -0.55
CA ALA A 26 8.91 0.58 -0.64
C ALA A 26 9.99 -0.33 -1.26
N PHE A 27 10.09 -1.57 -0.81
CA PHE A 27 11.00 -2.57 -1.38
C PHE A 27 10.73 -2.80 -2.87
N VAL A 28 9.46 -3.01 -3.27
CA VAL A 28 9.10 -3.21 -4.68
C VAL A 28 9.51 -2.00 -5.52
N THR A 29 9.23 -0.80 -5.03
CA THR A 29 9.42 0.46 -5.75
C THR A 29 10.89 0.87 -5.87
N LEU A 30 11.65 0.72 -4.79
CA LEU A 30 13.00 1.27 -4.67
C LEU A 30 14.09 0.25 -4.97
N VAL A 31 13.79 -1.05 -4.86
CA VAL A 31 14.78 -2.12 -5.01
C VAL A 31 14.40 -3.05 -6.16
N LEU A 32 13.23 -3.70 -6.10
CA LEU A 32 12.86 -4.75 -7.05
C LEU A 32 12.72 -4.22 -8.47
N LEU A 33 11.88 -3.21 -8.69
CA LEU A 33 11.62 -2.67 -10.02
C LEU A 33 12.88 -2.04 -10.65
N PRO A 34 13.69 -1.25 -9.93
CA PRO A 34 14.99 -0.78 -10.45
C PRO A 34 15.96 -1.93 -10.76
N ALA A 35 16.04 -2.96 -9.93
CA ALA A 35 16.89 -4.13 -10.19
C ALA A 35 16.47 -4.87 -11.46
N CYS A 36 15.16 -5.09 -11.66
CA CYS A 36 14.63 -5.69 -12.88
C CYS A 36 14.99 -4.85 -14.11
N ARG A 37 14.84 -3.52 -14.04
CA ARG A 37 15.20 -2.61 -15.15
C ARG A 37 16.70 -2.57 -15.47
N GLY A 38 17.55 -2.91 -14.51
CA GLY A 38 19.00 -2.92 -14.68
C GLY A 38 19.52 -4.12 -15.48
N LEU A 39 18.69 -5.15 -15.70
CA LEU A 39 19.10 -6.33 -16.47
C LEU A 39 19.09 -6.04 -17.98
N PRO A 40 20.07 -6.55 -18.74
CA PRO A 40 20.23 -6.23 -20.17
C PRO A 40 19.19 -6.92 -21.07
N ASP A 41 18.62 -8.05 -20.62
CA ASP A 41 17.64 -8.82 -21.39
C ASP A 41 16.23 -8.68 -20.81
N ASN A 42 15.29 -8.22 -21.63
CA ASN A 42 13.88 -8.02 -21.29
C ASN A 42 13.22 -9.28 -20.74
N ARG A 43 13.63 -10.47 -21.21
CA ARG A 43 13.08 -11.73 -20.71
C ARG A 43 13.52 -12.00 -19.27
N GLN A 44 14.79 -11.77 -18.96
CA GLN A 44 15.31 -11.88 -17.59
C GLN A 44 14.69 -10.86 -16.65
N GLN A 45 14.38 -9.64 -17.13
CA GLN A 45 13.63 -8.65 -16.35
C GLN A 45 12.28 -9.19 -15.89
N LEU A 46 11.54 -9.82 -16.82
CA LEU A 46 10.21 -10.36 -16.57
C LEU A 46 10.26 -11.60 -15.67
N GLU A 47 11.19 -12.52 -15.92
CA GLU A 47 11.35 -13.75 -15.14
C GLU A 47 11.71 -13.45 -13.67
N LEU A 48 12.61 -12.49 -13.43
CA LEU A 48 12.94 -12.06 -12.07
C LEU A 48 11.74 -11.39 -11.38
N PHE A 49 11.02 -10.54 -12.10
CA PHE A 49 9.83 -9.88 -11.57
C PHE A 49 8.75 -10.89 -11.20
N GLU A 50 8.36 -11.80 -12.10
CA GLU A 50 7.32 -12.81 -11.83
C GLU A 50 7.70 -13.73 -10.65
N ALA A 51 8.97 -14.15 -10.58
CA ALA A 51 9.46 -15.03 -9.51
C ALA A 51 9.36 -14.39 -8.11
N LEU A 52 9.63 -13.08 -8.01
CA LEU A 52 9.59 -12.35 -6.74
C LEU A 52 8.19 -11.81 -6.43
N GLU A 53 7.47 -11.33 -7.44
CA GLU A 53 6.09 -10.85 -7.34
C GLU A 53 5.20 -11.92 -6.71
N HIS A 54 5.26 -13.17 -7.20
CA HIS A 54 4.34 -14.21 -6.73
C HIS A 54 4.51 -14.51 -5.23
N ARG A 55 5.75 -14.51 -4.74
CA ARG A 55 6.06 -14.73 -3.32
C ARG A 55 5.65 -13.53 -2.46
N PHE A 56 5.88 -12.33 -2.98
CA PHE A 56 5.59 -11.09 -2.28
C PHE A 56 4.09 -10.77 -2.24
N ALA A 57 3.33 -11.15 -3.30
CA ALA A 57 1.91 -10.87 -3.42
C ALA A 57 1.09 -11.43 -2.25
N ALA A 58 1.41 -12.64 -1.77
CA ALA A 58 0.73 -13.21 -0.61
C ALA A 58 0.95 -12.37 0.66
N ILE A 59 2.17 -11.93 0.92
CA ILE A 59 2.52 -11.08 2.08
C ILE A 59 1.84 -9.72 1.96
N ALA A 60 1.87 -9.11 0.78
CA ALA A 60 1.22 -7.84 0.51
C ALA A 60 -0.31 -7.92 0.70
N ARG A 61 -0.95 -8.96 0.19
CA ARG A 61 -2.38 -9.21 0.33
C ARG A 61 -2.81 -9.33 1.79
N TRP A 62 -2.12 -10.17 2.57
CA TRP A 62 -2.43 -10.35 3.99
C TRP A 62 -2.21 -9.07 4.79
N SER A 63 -1.10 -8.37 4.57
CA SER A 63 -0.79 -7.12 5.28
C SER A 63 -1.79 -6.00 4.95
N VAL A 64 -2.21 -5.85 3.69
CA VAL A 64 -3.25 -4.88 3.27
C VAL A 64 -4.61 -5.17 3.91
N LEU A 65 -5.04 -6.43 3.93
CA LEU A 65 -6.29 -6.81 4.58
C LEU A 65 -6.23 -6.57 6.08
N LEU A 66 -5.15 -7.00 6.72
CA LEU A 66 -4.98 -6.81 8.15
C LEU A 66 -4.98 -5.32 8.51
N ALA A 67 -4.30 -4.48 7.73
CA ALA A 67 -4.31 -3.02 7.90
C ALA A 67 -5.73 -2.45 7.76
N GLY A 68 -6.48 -2.86 6.74
CA GLY A 68 -7.86 -2.42 6.53
C GLY A 68 -8.80 -2.83 7.67
N LEU A 69 -8.81 -4.11 8.02
CA LEU A 69 -9.68 -4.64 9.08
C LEU A 69 -9.38 -4.03 10.44
N SER A 70 -8.10 -3.97 10.82
CA SER A 70 -7.70 -3.36 12.09
C SER A 70 -7.94 -1.85 12.10
N GLY A 71 -7.76 -1.15 10.97
CA GLY A 71 -8.06 0.28 10.84
C GLY A 71 -9.55 0.57 11.02
N LEU A 72 -10.42 -0.17 10.34
CA LEU A 72 -11.88 -0.04 10.47
C LEU A 72 -12.36 -0.34 11.89
N TRP A 73 -11.78 -1.36 12.52
CA TRP A 73 -12.07 -1.67 13.92
C TRP A 73 -11.65 -0.53 14.85
N LEU A 74 -10.45 0.03 14.67
CA LEU A 74 -9.97 1.17 15.46
C LEU A 74 -10.84 2.41 15.27
N THR A 75 -11.27 2.70 14.04
CA THR A 75 -12.20 3.80 13.75
C THR A 75 -13.52 3.63 14.49
N SER A 76 -14.08 2.42 14.47
CA SER A 76 -15.33 2.12 15.18
C SER A 76 -15.17 2.18 16.69
N ARG A 77 -14.06 1.65 17.21
CA ARG A 77 -13.78 1.61 18.65
C ARG A 77 -13.54 3.00 19.24
N LEU A 78 -12.97 3.92 18.45
CA LEU A 78 -12.72 5.31 18.85
C LEU A 78 -13.90 6.25 18.57
N ASP A 79 -15.03 5.72 18.08
CA ASP A 79 -16.18 6.50 17.59
C ASP A 79 -15.74 7.64 16.63
N ALA A 80 -14.76 7.34 15.79
CA ALA A 80 -14.08 8.31 14.95
C ALA A 80 -14.77 8.50 13.59
N TRP A 81 -15.91 7.86 13.36
CA TRP A 81 -16.67 7.95 12.10
C TRP A 81 -17.09 9.38 11.77
N SER A 82 -17.42 10.18 12.79
CA SER A 82 -17.73 11.60 12.65
C SER A 82 -16.58 12.42 12.02
N ARG A 83 -15.32 11.99 12.15
CA ARG A 83 -14.16 12.70 11.57
C ARG A 83 -14.16 12.68 10.05
N PHE A 84 -14.84 11.72 9.43
CA PHE A 84 -14.97 11.66 7.97
C PHE A 84 -15.95 12.71 7.41
N THR A 85 -16.66 13.48 8.25
CA THR A 85 -17.50 14.59 7.78
C THR A 85 -16.72 15.89 7.58
N ASP A 86 -15.47 15.98 8.04
CA ASP A 86 -14.60 17.14 7.85
C ASP A 86 -13.27 16.73 7.16
N PRO A 87 -13.26 16.67 5.82
CA PRO A 87 -12.12 16.17 5.08
C PRO A 87 -10.87 17.05 5.15
N LEU A 88 -11.02 18.35 5.44
CA LEU A 88 -9.90 19.28 5.49
C LEU A 88 -9.10 19.09 6.79
N GLN A 89 -9.79 18.95 7.93
CA GLN A 89 -9.13 18.70 9.20
C GLN A 89 -8.55 17.29 9.31
N TRP A 90 -9.25 16.29 8.73
CA TRP A 90 -8.89 14.87 8.85
C TRP A 90 -8.39 14.27 7.53
N TRP A 91 -7.74 15.08 6.68
CA TRP A 91 -7.27 14.68 5.35
C TRP A 91 -6.46 13.38 5.34
N TRP A 92 -5.70 13.09 6.40
CA TRP A 92 -4.89 11.88 6.54
C TRP A 92 -5.77 10.63 6.72
N MET A 93 -6.94 10.72 7.35
CA MET A 93 -7.90 9.60 7.45
C MET A 93 -8.48 9.27 6.07
N HIS A 94 -8.89 10.30 5.32
CA HIS A 94 -9.35 10.14 3.94
C HIS A 94 -8.24 9.60 3.03
N GLY A 95 -7.02 10.14 3.17
CA GLY A 95 -5.85 9.67 2.46
C GLY A 95 -5.52 8.20 2.77
N THR A 96 -5.67 7.77 4.02
CA THR A 96 -5.47 6.38 4.44
C THR A 96 -6.46 5.45 3.73
N VAL A 97 -7.76 5.79 3.75
CA VAL A 97 -8.78 5.00 3.07
C VAL A 97 -8.59 5.00 1.56
N ALA A 98 -8.23 6.14 0.96
CA ALA A 98 -8.00 6.26 -0.48
C ALA A 98 -6.80 5.41 -0.94
N VAL A 99 -5.65 5.56 -0.29
CA VAL A 99 -4.44 4.77 -0.59
C VAL A 99 -4.69 3.28 -0.38
N TRP A 100 -5.34 2.92 0.73
CA TRP A 100 -5.73 1.54 1.02
C TRP A 100 -6.65 0.98 -0.06
N THR A 101 -7.69 1.72 -0.46
CA THR A 101 -8.64 1.28 -1.48
C THR A 101 -7.94 1.06 -2.82
N ILE A 102 -7.10 2.01 -3.26
CA ILE A 102 -6.38 1.90 -4.53
C ILE A 102 -5.48 0.67 -4.53
N LEU A 103 -4.70 0.47 -3.47
CA LEU A 103 -3.77 -0.66 -3.38
C LEU A 103 -4.49 -2.01 -3.17
N ALA A 104 -5.59 -2.04 -2.42
CA ALA A 104 -6.43 -3.22 -2.29
C ALA A 104 -7.06 -3.60 -3.65
N VAL A 105 -7.62 -2.65 -4.38
CA VAL A 105 -8.13 -2.88 -5.75
C VAL A 105 -7.02 -3.37 -6.67
N MET A 106 -5.81 -2.79 -6.58
CA MET A 106 -4.67 -3.22 -7.38
C MET A 106 -4.31 -4.70 -7.13
N LEU A 107 -4.27 -5.14 -5.87
CA LEU A 107 -3.88 -6.51 -5.50
C LEU A 107 -5.00 -7.56 -5.65
N TYR A 108 -6.26 -7.19 -5.39
CA TYR A 108 -7.37 -8.14 -5.36
C TYR A 108 -8.20 -8.18 -6.64
N ILE A 109 -8.20 -7.10 -7.42
CA ILE A 109 -8.98 -7.00 -8.65
C ILE A 109 -8.03 -6.95 -9.83
N LEU A 110 -7.11 -5.99 -9.84
CA LEU A 110 -6.30 -5.71 -11.02
C LEU A 110 -5.26 -6.81 -11.28
N GLU A 111 -4.56 -7.28 -10.23
CA GLU A 111 -3.56 -8.36 -10.32
C GLU A 111 -4.13 -9.66 -10.92
N PRO A 112 -5.20 -10.28 -10.36
CA PRO A 112 -5.71 -11.55 -10.86
C PRO A 112 -6.47 -11.44 -12.20
N LEU A 113 -7.17 -10.33 -12.46
CA LEU A 113 -8.09 -10.26 -13.61
C LEU A 113 -7.47 -9.62 -14.86
N VAL A 114 -6.56 -8.66 -14.70
CA VAL A 114 -6.17 -7.75 -15.81
C VAL A 114 -4.67 -7.69 -16.00
N LEU A 115 -3.90 -7.47 -14.92
CA LEU A 115 -2.47 -7.22 -14.99
C LEU A 115 -1.72 -8.40 -15.59
N HIS A 116 -1.97 -9.64 -15.19
CA HIS A 116 -1.19 -10.77 -15.70
C HIS A 116 -1.28 -10.95 -17.23
N ARG A 117 -2.46 -10.71 -17.83
CA ARG A 117 -2.68 -10.83 -19.28
C ARG A 117 -2.22 -9.58 -20.05
N VAL A 118 -2.59 -8.40 -19.57
CA VAL A 118 -2.26 -7.13 -20.22
C VAL A 118 -0.78 -6.82 -20.09
N PHE A 119 -0.16 -7.12 -18.95
CA PHE A 119 1.27 -6.96 -18.73
C PHE A 119 2.07 -7.86 -19.66
N ARG A 120 1.75 -9.16 -19.77
CA ARG A 120 2.43 -10.04 -20.74
C ARG A 120 2.28 -9.54 -22.18
N ALA A 121 1.06 -9.16 -22.58
CA ALA A 121 0.80 -8.68 -23.94
C ALA A 121 1.52 -7.35 -24.25
N ARG A 122 1.62 -6.44 -23.28
CA ARG A 122 2.27 -5.14 -23.45
C ARG A 122 3.78 -5.21 -23.27
N ALA A 123 4.27 -6.06 -22.37
CA ALA A 123 5.69 -6.33 -22.18
C ALA A 123 6.31 -7.05 -23.39
N GLN A 124 5.52 -7.82 -24.16
CA GLN A 124 5.97 -8.37 -25.44
C GLN A 124 6.13 -7.30 -26.53
N ARG A 125 5.38 -6.20 -26.46
CA ARG A 125 5.42 -5.11 -27.46
C ARG A 125 6.38 -3.98 -27.07
N ASP A 126 6.37 -3.57 -25.81
CA ASP A 126 7.21 -2.52 -25.23
C ASP A 126 7.50 -2.83 -23.74
N PRO A 127 8.49 -3.69 -23.46
CA PRO A 127 8.86 -4.06 -22.09
C PRO A 127 9.44 -2.88 -21.31
N VAL A 128 10.23 -2.02 -21.96
CA VAL A 128 10.92 -0.89 -21.33
C VAL A 128 9.93 0.18 -20.87
N GLY A 129 8.97 0.55 -21.73
CA GLY A 129 7.93 1.52 -21.42
C GLY A 129 6.92 1.00 -20.40
N THR A 130 6.55 -0.28 -20.49
CA THR A 130 5.65 -0.91 -19.51
C THR A 130 6.28 -0.91 -18.10
N MET A 131 7.55 -1.32 -17.98
CA MET A 131 8.26 -1.31 -16.71
C MET A 131 8.46 0.12 -16.16
N ALA A 132 8.63 1.11 -17.05
CA ALA A 132 8.78 2.52 -16.64
C ALA A 132 7.48 3.08 -16.07
N LEU A 133 6.35 2.71 -16.68
CA LEU A 133 5.02 3.08 -16.20
C LEU A 133 4.75 2.48 -14.81
N ILE A 134 5.01 1.18 -14.63
CA ILE A 134 4.81 0.49 -13.35
C ILE A 134 5.62 1.16 -12.24
N LEU A 135 6.90 1.43 -12.51
CA LEU A 135 7.77 2.13 -11.56
C LEU A 135 7.25 3.54 -11.24
N ARG A 136 6.77 4.28 -12.24
CA ARG A 136 6.19 5.62 -12.01
C ARG A 136 4.94 5.56 -11.12
N VAL A 137 4.02 4.65 -11.42
CA VAL A 137 2.80 4.44 -10.61
C VAL A 137 3.17 4.06 -9.19
N HIS A 138 4.09 3.11 -9.01
CA HIS A 138 4.56 2.67 -7.69
C HIS A 138 5.22 3.80 -6.89
N ARG A 139 6.03 4.65 -7.54
CA ARG A 139 6.63 5.83 -6.90
C ARG A 139 5.59 6.82 -6.39
N ILE A 140 4.56 7.09 -7.19
CA ILE A 140 3.47 7.99 -6.80
C ILE A 140 2.71 7.40 -5.62
N LEU A 141 2.35 6.11 -5.69
CA LEU A 141 1.64 5.41 -4.60
C LEU A 141 2.47 5.34 -3.32
N LEU A 142 3.77 5.07 -3.42
CA LEU A 142 4.68 5.08 -2.27
C LEU A 142 4.75 6.48 -1.65
N ALA A 143 4.96 7.53 -2.45
CA ALA A 143 5.02 8.90 -1.95
C ALA A 143 3.71 9.31 -1.25
N ALA A 144 2.56 8.99 -1.85
CA ALA A 144 1.25 9.24 -1.23
C ALA A 144 1.09 8.45 0.07
N SER A 145 1.49 7.17 0.09
CA SER A 145 1.44 6.33 1.29
C SER A 145 2.29 6.89 2.42
N LEU A 146 3.51 7.33 2.12
CA LEU A 146 4.42 7.93 3.11
C LEU A 146 3.87 9.26 3.66
N ALA A 147 3.31 10.11 2.79
CA ALA A 147 2.67 11.36 3.22
C ALA A 147 1.50 11.09 4.17
N VAL A 148 0.68 10.09 3.85
CA VAL A 148 -0.44 9.66 4.71
C VAL A 148 0.05 9.09 6.04
N VAL A 149 1.11 8.26 6.04
CA VAL A 149 1.69 7.71 7.28
C VAL A 149 2.23 8.82 8.18
N ILE A 150 2.93 9.81 7.61
CA ILE A 150 3.43 10.98 8.35
C ILE A 150 2.26 11.78 8.92
N GLY A 151 1.22 12.04 8.11
CA GLY A 151 0.02 12.74 8.55
C GLY A 151 -0.73 12.01 9.67
N ALA A 152 -0.87 10.69 9.57
CA ALA A 152 -1.49 9.86 10.59
C ALA A 152 -0.69 9.85 11.90
N ALA A 153 0.65 9.74 11.81
CA ALA A 153 1.52 9.81 12.98
C ALA A 153 1.39 11.17 13.68
N ALA A 154 1.52 12.28 12.94
CA ALA A 154 1.38 13.63 13.49
C ALA A 154 -0.02 13.91 14.06
N GLY A 155 -1.07 13.48 13.36
CA GLY A 155 -2.47 13.66 13.77
C GLY A 155 -2.87 12.82 14.98
N SER A 156 -2.32 11.62 15.13
CA SER A 156 -2.62 10.70 16.25
C SER A 156 -1.98 11.11 17.58
N HIS A 157 -0.86 11.84 17.55
CA HIS A 157 -0.17 12.36 18.74
C HIS A 157 -0.63 13.77 19.15
N GLY A 158 -1.70 14.29 18.52
CA GLY A 158 -2.28 15.61 18.85
C GLY A 158 -1.51 16.81 18.31
N GLY A 159 -0.48 16.60 17.48
CA GLY A 159 0.54 17.60 17.16
C GLY A 159 0.31 18.46 15.91
N TRP A 160 -0.64 18.11 15.03
CA TRP A 160 -0.89 18.95 13.84
C TRP A 160 -2.36 18.93 13.43
N ARG A 161 -3.07 20.00 13.79
CA ARG A 161 -4.34 20.40 13.18
C ARG A 161 -4.00 21.51 12.18
N PHE A 162 -4.43 21.39 10.94
CA PHE A 162 -4.46 22.55 10.04
C PHE A 162 -5.65 23.40 10.50
N GLY A 163 -5.40 24.30 11.44
CA GLY A 163 -6.37 25.21 12.05
C GLY A 163 -5.65 26.23 12.91
#